data_AF-A0A819GM76-F1
#
_entry.id   AF-A0A819GM76-F1
#
_cell.length_a   1.000
_cell.length_b   1.000
_cell.length_c   1.000
_cell.angle_alpha   90.00
_cell.angle_beta   90.00
_cell.angle_gamma   90.00
#
_symmetry.space_group_name_H-M   'P 1'
#
loop_
_entity.id
_entity.type
_entity.pdbx_description
1 polymer ?
#
loop_
_entity_poly.entity_id
_entity_poly.type
_entity_poly.pdbx_seq_one_letter_code
_entity_poly.pdbx_strand_id
1 'polypeptide(L)' 'MASKPSRAIFTTSKSDELDILERVMQFDPKRRPNANETLQLIYFSNPSAPCPSNRLPKPKENQPTENIKCKLGNDEKVI' A
#
# COMPACT_ATOMS: atom_id res chain seq x y z
N MET A 1 -2.53 7.87 -25.58
CA MET A 1 -2.22 7.34 -24.23
C MET A 1 -1.20 8.27 -23.59
N ALA A 2 -1.58 9.14 -22.66
CA ALA A 2 -0.65 10.07 -22.01
C ALA A 2 0.29 9.29 -21.08
N SER A 3 1.59 9.60 -21.15
CA SER A 3 2.58 9.02 -20.23
C SER A 3 2.35 9.58 -18.83
N LYS A 4 2.11 8.69 -17.86
CA LYS A 4 1.98 9.05 -16.45
C LYS A 4 3.32 9.60 -15.91
N PRO A 5 3.35 10.71 -15.15
CA PRO A 5 4.58 11.20 -14.53
C PRO A 5 5.25 10.16 -13.61
N SER A 6 4.44 9.35 -12.91
CA SER A 6 4.89 8.26 -12.05
C SER A 6 5.74 7.21 -12.79
N ARG A 7 5.54 7.05 -14.11
CA ARG A 7 6.29 6.12 -14.96
C ARG A 7 7.77 6.46 -15.05
N ALA A 8 8.13 7.74 -14.91
CA ALA A 8 9.53 8.18 -14.94
C ALA A 8 10.29 7.79 -13.66
N ILE A 9 9.58 7.61 -12.54
CA ILE A 9 10.15 7.26 -11.24
C ILE A 9 10.12 5.74 -11.03
N PHE A 10 9.01 5.10 -11.37
CA PHE A 10 8.76 3.67 -11.17
C PHE A 10 8.86 2.91 -12.49
N THR A 11 10.10 2.75 -12.97
CA THR A 11 10.40 2.17 -14.29
C THR A 11 10.09 0.67 -14.38
N THR A 12 10.14 -0.06 -13.28
CA THR A 12 9.82 -1.49 -13.19
C THR A 12 8.34 -1.78 -13.00
N SER A 13 7.55 -0.77 -12.63
CA SER A 13 6.15 -0.94 -12.31
C SER A 13 5.26 -1.10 -13.54
N LYS A 14 4.24 -1.94 -13.39
CA LYS A 14 3.21 -2.15 -14.40
C LYS A 14 2.19 -1.02 -14.41
N SER A 15 1.37 -0.94 -15.46
CA SER A 15 0.43 0.18 -15.65
C SER A 15 -0.64 0.25 -14.54
N ASP A 16 -1.13 -0.91 -14.11
CA ASP A 16 -2.13 -1.11 -13.05
C ASP A 16 -1.59 -0.74 -11.66
N GLU A 17 -0.31 -1.03 -11.38
CA GLU A 17 0.39 -0.58 -10.17
C GLU A 17 0.42 0.96 -10.09
N LEU A 18 0.74 1.60 -11.22
CA LEU A 18 0.78 3.07 -11.30
C LEU A 18 -0.62 3.68 -11.20
N ASP A 19 -1.66 3.01 -11.72
CA ASP A 19 -3.05 3.43 -11.59
C ASP A 19 -3.52 3.44 -10.12
N ILE A 20 -3.13 2.43 -9.34
CA ILE A 20 -3.41 2.43 -7.90
C ILE A 20 -2.72 3.60 -7.22
N LEU A 21 -1.44 3.78 -7.51
CA LEU A 21 -0.63 4.81 -6.87
C LEU A 21 -1.22 6.20 -7.09
N GLU A 22 -1.61 6.53 -8.32
CA GLU A 22 -2.19 7.83 -8.66
C GLU A 22 -3.55 8.07 -8.00
N ARG A 23 -4.37 7.02 -7.82
CA ARG A 23 -5.64 7.14 -7.10
C ARG A 23 -5.44 7.36 -5.60
N VAL A 24 -4.54 6.60 -4.97
CA VAL A 24 -4.31 6.69 -3.52
C VAL A 24 -3.56 7.96 -3.14
N MET A 25 -2.68 8.45 -4.02
CA MET A 25 -1.91 9.69 -3.80
C MET A 25 -2.65 10.97 -4.22
N GLN A 26 -3.96 10.92 -4.46
CA GLN A 26 -4.72 12.16 -4.69
C GLN A 26 -4.63 13.09 -3.48
N PHE A 27 -4.33 14.37 -3.75
CA PHE A 27 -4.22 15.41 -2.74
C PHE A 27 -5.57 15.75 -2.10
N ASP A 28 -6.64 15.76 -2.89
CA ASP A 28 -7.99 15.95 -2.37
C ASP A 28 -8.46 14.69 -1.64
N PRO A 29 -8.64 14.72 -0.31
CA PRO A 29 -9.05 13.55 0.46
C PRO A 29 -10.46 13.07 0.08
N LYS A 30 -11.32 13.93 -0.47
CA LYS A 30 -12.67 13.56 -0.90
C LYS A 30 -12.67 12.74 -2.19
N ARG A 31 -11.58 12.82 -2.96
CA ARG A 31 -11.41 12.07 -4.21
C ARG A 31 -10.53 10.82 -4.05
N ARG A 32 -9.83 10.70 -2.91
CA ARG A 32 -9.04 9.52 -2.59
C ARG A 32 -9.98 8.34 -2.31
N PRO A 33 -9.77 7.17 -2.95
CA PRO A 33 -10.59 6.00 -2.68
C PRO A 33 -10.37 5.50 -1.25
N ASN A 34 -11.41 4.94 -0.65
CA ASN A 34 -11.29 4.20 0.60
C ASN A 34 -10.71 2.79 0.35
N ALA A 35 -10.47 2.04 1.43
CA ALA A 35 -9.86 0.70 1.33
C ALA A 35 -10.70 -0.27 0.48
N ASN A 36 -12.03 -0.27 0.63
CA ASN A 36 -12.91 -1.18 -0.11
C ASN A 36 -12.89 -0.86 -1.61
N GLU A 37 -12.94 0.42 -1.97
CA GLU A 37 -12.84 0.87 -3.37
C GLU A 37 -11.48 0.53 -3.97
N THR A 38 -10.41 0.66 -3.18
CA THR A 38 -9.03 0.39 -3.62
C THR A 38 -8.82 -1.10 -3.91
N LEU A 39 -9.37 -1.98 -3.07
CA LEU A 39 -9.26 -3.44 -3.25
C LEU A 39 -10.01 -3.96 -4.48
N GLN A 40 -10.93 -3.18 -5.05
CA GLN A 40 -11.65 -3.52 -6.28
C GLN A 40 -10.90 -3.12 -7.56
N LEU A 41 -9.73 -2.49 -7.45
CA LEU A 41 -8.93 -2.08 -8.60
C LEU A 41 -8.28 -3.28 -9.32
N ILE A 42 -8.04 -3.12 -10.63
CA ILE A 42 -7.53 -4.18 -11.53
C ILE A 42 -6.25 -4.84 -10.98
N TYR A 43 -5.37 -4.08 -10.36
CA TYR A 43 -4.14 -4.59 -9.76
C TYR A 43 -4.38 -5.76 -8.79
N PHE A 44 -5.44 -5.71 -7.96
CA PHE A 44 -5.77 -6.79 -7.03
C PHE A 44 -6.56 -7.95 -7.67
N SER A 45 -7.09 -7.74 -8.89
CA SER A 45 -7.81 -8.76 -9.65
C SER A 45 -6.94 -9.45 -10.71
N ASN A 46 -5.71 -8.97 -10.91
CA ASN A 46 -4.80 -9.53 -11.90
C ASN A 46 -4.26 -10.91 -11.46
N PRO A 47 -3.88 -11.77 -12.42
CA PRO A 47 -3.42 -13.15 -12.12
C PRO A 47 -2.13 -13.22 -11.30
N SER A 48 -1.42 -12.09 -11.13
CA SER A 48 -0.24 -12.00 -10.28
C SER A 48 -0.67 -12.05 -8.82
N ALA A 49 -0.88 -13.27 -8.32
CA ALA A 49 -1.29 -13.48 -6.94
C ALA A 49 -0.27 -12.89 -5.95
N PRO A 50 -0.72 -12.36 -4.80
CA PRO A 50 0.19 -11.91 -3.77
C PRO A 50 1.09 -13.05 -3.29
N CYS A 51 2.33 -12.73 -2.94
CA CYS A 51 3.26 -13.71 -2.38
C CYS A 51 2.68 -14.27 -1.08
N PRO A 52 2.55 -15.61 -0.92
CA PRO A 52 2.04 -16.19 0.30
C PRO A 52 3.00 -15.90 1.46
N SER A 53 2.44 -15.71 2.66
CA SER A 53 3.20 -15.25 3.84
C SER A 53 4.45 -16.09 4.14
N ASN A 54 4.39 -17.40 3.91
CA ASN A 54 5.51 -18.32 4.12
C ASN A 54 6.69 -18.13 3.15
N ARG A 55 6.51 -17.39 2.04
CA ARG A 55 7.54 -17.10 1.05
C ARG A 55 8.07 -15.67 1.14
N LEU A 56 7.56 -14.85 2.06
CA LEU A 56 8.08 -13.51 2.27
C LEU A 56 9.48 -13.58 2.94
N PRO A 57 10.46 -12.79 2.48
CA PRO A 57 11.77 -12.74 3.11
C PRO A 57 11.64 -12.22 4.54
N LYS A 58 12.22 -12.95 5.50
CA LYS A 58 12.26 -12.53 6.91
C LYS A 58 13.54 -11.74 7.18
N PRO A 59 13.49 -10.65 7.97
CA PRO A 59 14.68 -10.01 8.50
C PRO A 59 15.52 -11.03 9.27
N LYS A 60 16.85 -10.92 9.19
CA LYS A 60 17.74 -11.70 10.05
C LYS A 60 17.53 -11.20 11.49
N GLU A 61 17.35 -12.11 12.45
CA GLU A 61 16.99 -11.85 13.86
C GLU A 61 17.88 -10.83 14.63
N ASN A 62 18.98 -10.35 14.03
CA ASN A 62 19.97 -9.49 14.69
C ASN A 62 19.94 -8.02 14.26
N GLN A 63 18.92 -7.58 13.52
CA GLN A 63 18.73 -6.14 13.30
C GLN A 63 17.90 -5.58 14.45
N PRO A 64 18.39 -4.61 15.24
CA PRO A 64 17.57 -3.93 16.23
C PRO A 64 16.40 -3.30 15.47
N THR A 65 15.20 -3.87 15.66
CA THR A 65 13.98 -3.18 15.25
C THR A 65 13.95 -1.92 16.07
N GLU A 66 14.29 -0.77 15.48
CA GLU A 66 13.98 0.51 16.10
C GLU A 66 12.49 0.47 16.41
N ASN A 67 12.21 0.38 17.71
CA ASN A 67 10.89 0.13 18.24
C ASN A 67 9.98 1.26 17.82
N ILE A 68 9.24 1.11 16.72
CA ILE A 68 8.00 1.87 16.55
C ILE A 68 7.04 1.27 17.58
N LYS A 69 7.13 1.80 18.81
CA LYS A 69 6.19 1.54 19.88
C LYS A 69 4.84 2.04 19.38
N CYS A 70 4.04 1.15 18.81
CA CYS A 70 2.62 1.39 18.60
C CYS A 70 2.04 1.73 19.97
N LYS A 71 1.77 3.01 20.21
CA LYS A 71 0.96 3.45 21.32
C LYS A 71 -0.45 3.03 20.95
N LEU A 72 -0.83 1.81 21.33
CA LEU A 72 -2.23 1.44 21.41
C LEU A 72 -2.80 2.38 22.48
N GLY A 73 -3.53 3.40 22.04
CA GLY A 73 -4.23 4.31 22.93
C GLY A 73 -5.16 3.46 23.80
N ASN A 74 -4.94 3.48 25.11
CA ASN A 74 -5.92 2.95 26.03
C ASN A 74 -7.08 3.95 26.01
N ASP A 75 -8.18 3.60 25.35
CA ASP A 75 -9.42 4.36 25.47
C ASP A 75 -9.86 4.32 26.94
N GLU A 76 -9.82 5.50 27.53
CA GLU A 76 -10.34 5.86 28.84
C GLU A 76 -11.81 5.40 28.96
N LYS A 77 -12.10 4.39 29.78
CA LYS A 77 -13.47 4.12 30.22
C LYS A 77 -13.88 5.20 31.22
N VAL A 78 -14.56 6.24 30.73
CA VAL A 78 -15.44 7.08 31.55
C VAL A 78 -16.80 6.38 31.62
N ILE A 79 -17.06 5.67 32.73
CA ILE A 79 -18.39 5.57 33.36
C ILE A 79 -18.17 5.43 34.87
#